data_AF-A0A354HF69-F1
#
_entry.id   AF-A0A354HF69-F1
#
_cell.length_a   1.000
_cell.length_b   1.000
_cell.length_c   1.000
_cell.angle_alpha   90.00
_cell.angle_beta   90.00
_cell.angle_gamma   90.00
#
_symmetry.space_group_name_H-M   'P 1'
#
loop_
_entity.id
_entity.type
_entity.pdbx_description
1 polymer ?
#
loop_
_entity_poly.entity_id
_entity_poly.type
_entity_poly.pdbx_seq_one_letter_code
_entity_poly.pdbx_strand_id
1 'polypeptide(L)'
;GMICASEQSVIVLDEIYDKVKAEFAERGCYFLSPSETDKVRHTIIINGALNAKIVGQKAHTIAALAGVDVPEGTKILIGEVTSVDISEEFAHEKLSPVLAMYRAKDIHDAFDKAEHLIADGGYGHTSSIYLNEQTEKDILNEFTSRMKTGRILINTPSS
;
A
#
# COMPACT_ATOMS: atom_id res chain seq x y z
N GLY A 1 -3.30 -0.87 -11.11
CA GLY A 1 -2.27 -1.87 -10.78
C GLY A 1 -2.73 -3.27 -11.13
N MET A 2 -2.68 -3.69 -12.39
CA MET A 2 -2.79 -5.12 -12.75
C MET A 2 -1.41 -5.80 -12.83
N ILE A 3 -0.34 -5.00 -12.83
CA ILE A 3 1.02 -5.49 -12.78
C ILE A 3 1.24 -6.03 -11.36
N CYS A 4 1.57 -7.31 -11.22
CA CYS A 4 1.79 -7.96 -9.91
C CYS A 4 2.89 -7.25 -9.08
N ALA A 5 3.81 -6.54 -9.74
CA ALA A 5 4.86 -5.77 -9.08
C ALA A 5 4.39 -4.41 -8.54
N SER A 6 3.18 -3.96 -8.88
CA SER A 6 2.68 -2.66 -8.45
C SER A 6 2.46 -2.60 -6.94
N GLU A 7 2.70 -1.43 -6.35
CA GLU A 7 2.65 -1.20 -4.92
C GLU A 7 1.28 -1.56 -4.33
N GLN A 8 1.28 -2.38 -3.28
CA GLN A 8 0.07 -2.79 -2.54
C GLN A 8 -0.11 -1.97 -1.26
N SER A 9 0.98 -1.52 -0.68
CA SER A 9 1.02 -0.75 0.54
C SER A 9 2.14 0.30 0.46
N VAL A 10 1.97 1.38 1.22
CA VAL A 10 3.03 2.34 1.52
C VAL A 10 3.15 2.46 3.03
N ILE A 11 4.38 2.37 3.54
CA ILE A 11 4.68 2.53 4.96
C ILE A 11 5.50 3.81 5.08
N VAL A 12 5.00 4.77 5.86
CA VAL A 12 5.57 6.11 5.95
C VAL A 12 5.92 6.43 7.39
N LEU A 13 7.13 6.96 7.60
CA LEU A 13 7.58 7.40 8.91
C LEU A 13 6.71 8.55 9.44
N ASP A 14 6.44 8.52 10.73
CA ASP A 14 5.57 9.47 11.43
C ASP A 14 5.95 10.93 11.14
N GLU A 15 7.25 11.24 11.17
CA GLU A 15 7.80 12.59 10.96
C GLU A 15 7.46 13.23 9.60
N ILE A 16 7.17 12.42 8.57
CA ILE A 16 6.85 12.88 7.22
C ILE A 16 5.46 12.44 6.75
N TYR A 17 4.71 11.72 7.57
CA TYR A 17 3.45 11.10 7.17
C TYR A 17 2.44 12.11 6.59
N ASP A 18 2.22 13.21 7.29
CA ASP A 18 1.23 14.21 6.88
C ASP A 18 1.65 14.94 5.60
N LYS A 19 2.96 15.14 5.39
CA LYS A 19 3.51 15.72 4.15
C LYS A 19 3.30 14.78 2.97
N VAL A 20 3.57 13.48 3.16
CA VAL A 20 3.36 12.46 2.14
C VAL A 20 1.88 12.31 1.81
N LYS A 21 1.00 12.34 2.83
CA LYS A 21 -0.45 12.32 2.66
C LYS A 21 -0.94 13.51 1.83
N ALA A 22 -0.46 14.72 2.14
CA ALA A 22 -0.79 15.91 1.36
C ALA A 22 -0.33 15.78 -0.12
N GLU A 23 0.88 15.28 -0.35
CA GLU A 23 1.42 15.07 -1.70
C GLU A 23 0.62 14.03 -2.51
N PHE A 24 0.18 12.94 -1.87
CA PHE A 24 -0.71 11.96 -2.51
C PHE A 24 -2.04 12.58 -2.93
N ALA A 25 -2.64 13.39 -2.04
CA ALA A 25 -3.89 14.08 -2.32
C ALA A 25 -3.74 15.06 -3.50
N GLU A 26 -2.69 15.87 -3.52
CA GLU A 26 -2.38 16.80 -4.61
C GLU A 26 -2.22 16.09 -5.96
N ARG A 27 -1.68 14.86 -5.96
CA ARG A 27 -1.51 14.04 -7.18
C ARG A 27 -2.78 13.35 -7.65
N GLY A 28 -3.90 13.50 -6.94
CA GLY A 28 -5.21 12.96 -7.29
C GLY A 28 -5.55 11.63 -6.61
N CYS A 29 -4.93 11.32 -5.48
CA CYS A 29 -5.35 10.19 -4.62
C CYS A 29 -6.44 10.65 -3.66
N TYR A 30 -7.38 9.75 -3.36
CA TYR A 30 -8.46 10.02 -2.41
C TYR A 30 -8.20 9.24 -1.12
N PHE A 31 -8.06 9.97 0.00
CA PHE A 31 -7.96 9.37 1.33
C PHE A 31 -9.37 9.06 1.84
N LEU A 32 -9.62 7.78 2.07
CA LEU A 32 -10.88 7.30 2.61
C LEU A 32 -11.01 7.72 4.09
N SER A 33 -12.16 8.24 4.47
CA SER A 33 -12.52 8.39 5.88
C SER A 33 -12.63 7.02 6.56
N PRO A 34 -12.57 6.92 7.90
CA PRO A 34 -12.68 5.64 8.59
C PRO A 34 -13.89 4.79 8.17
N SER A 35 -15.05 5.44 7.94
CA SER A 35 -16.27 4.76 7.48
C SER A 35 -16.19 4.30 6.02
N GLU A 36 -15.50 5.06 5.15
CA GLU A 36 -15.32 4.68 3.75
C GLU A 36 -14.27 3.58 3.61
N THR A 37 -13.20 3.63 4.43
CA THR A 37 -12.19 2.56 4.52
C THR A 37 -12.86 1.23 4.86
N ASP A 38 -13.77 1.22 5.84
CA ASP A 38 -14.50 0.00 6.21
C ASP A 38 -15.39 -0.55 5.09
N LYS A 39 -16.09 0.35 4.38
CA LYS A 39 -16.88 -0.05 3.20
C LYS A 39 -16.00 -0.64 2.10
N VAL A 40 -14.88 0.01 1.76
CA VAL A 40 -13.96 -0.44 0.71
C VAL A 40 -13.26 -1.74 1.11
N ARG A 41 -12.89 -1.89 2.39
CA ARG A 41 -12.29 -3.12 2.96
C ARG A 41 -13.08 -4.37 2.57
N HIS A 42 -14.39 -4.34 2.78
CA HIS A 42 -15.29 -5.46 2.48
C HIS A 42 -15.50 -5.72 0.98
N THR A 43 -14.95 -4.89 0.10
CA THR A 43 -14.92 -5.16 -1.34
C THR A 43 -13.64 -5.85 -1.79
N ILE A 44 -12.59 -5.91 -0.96
CA ILE A 44 -11.29 -6.47 -1.35
C ILE A 44 -11.33 -7.99 -1.36
N ILE A 45 -11.71 -8.62 -0.24
CA ILE A 45 -11.80 -10.07 -0.11
C ILE A 45 -13.26 -10.50 0.04
N ILE A 46 -13.70 -11.46 -0.77
CA ILE A 46 -15.03 -12.09 -0.67
C ILE A 46 -14.82 -13.60 -0.54
N ASN A 47 -15.40 -14.20 0.51
CA ASN A 47 -15.28 -15.63 0.80
C ASN A 47 -13.82 -16.12 0.87
N GLY A 48 -12.91 -15.30 1.42
CA GLY A 48 -11.49 -15.64 1.58
C GLY A 48 -10.64 -15.52 0.30
N ALA A 49 -11.17 -14.98 -0.79
CA ALA A 49 -10.43 -14.75 -2.03
C ALA A 49 -10.58 -13.30 -2.52
N LEU A 50 -9.59 -12.83 -3.30
CA LEU A 50 -9.64 -11.52 -3.94
C LEU A 50 -10.90 -11.38 -4.80
N ASN A 51 -11.64 -10.30 -4.60
CA ASN A 51 -12.84 -9.99 -5.34
C ASN A 51 -12.52 -9.64 -6.79
N ALA A 52 -12.80 -10.56 -7.72
CA ALA A 52 -12.57 -10.33 -9.15
C ALA A 52 -13.27 -9.07 -9.71
N LYS A 53 -14.30 -8.54 -9.04
CA LYS A 53 -15.00 -7.32 -9.48
C LYS A 53 -14.17 -6.05 -9.32
N ILE A 54 -13.13 -6.02 -8.47
CA ILE A 54 -12.28 -4.84 -8.30
C ILE A 54 -11.03 -4.87 -9.19
N VAL A 55 -10.64 -6.07 -9.67
CA VAL A 55 -9.41 -6.28 -10.43
C VAL A 55 -9.43 -5.45 -11.71
N GLY A 56 -8.38 -4.64 -11.90
CA GLY A 56 -8.21 -3.79 -13.08
C GLY A 56 -9.24 -2.65 -13.23
N GLN A 57 -10.13 -2.44 -12.26
CA GLN A 57 -11.13 -1.37 -12.30
C GLN A 57 -10.54 0.00 -11.95
N LYS A 58 -11.27 1.06 -12.28
CA LYS A 58 -10.94 2.43 -11.86
C LYS A 58 -11.26 2.62 -10.37
N ALA A 59 -10.53 3.51 -9.70
CA ALA A 59 -10.76 3.86 -8.29
C ALA A 59 -12.21 4.30 -8.04
N HIS A 60 -12.77 5.16 -8.89
CA HIS A 60 -14.18 5.60 -8.81
C HIS A 60 -15.17 4.42 -8.89
N THR A 61 -14.92 3.45 -9.79
CA THR A 61 -15.76 2.25 -9.91
C THR A 61 -15.72 1.38 -8.65
N ILE A 62 -14.53 1.23 -8.05
CA ILE A 62 -14.37 0.44 -6.81
C ILE A 62 -15.06 1.14 -5.63
N ALA A 63 -14.91 2.46 -5.50
CA ALA A 63 -15.62 3.24 -4.50
C ALA A 63 -17.15 3.09 -4.65
N ALA A 64 -17.67 3.18 -5.87
CA ALA A 64 -19.10 3.00 -6.14
C ALA A 64 -19.58 1.59 -5.77
N LEU A 65 -18.79 0.54 -6.04
CA LEU A 65 -19.10 -0.84 -5.61
C LEU A 65 -19.18 -0.96 -4.08
N ALA A 66 -18.41 -0.16 -3.35
CA ALA A 66 -18.42 -0.07 -1.89
C ALA A 66 -19.53 0.87 -1.34
N GLY A 67 -20.29 1.56 -2.20
CA GLY A 67 -21.24 2.58 -1.76
C GLY A 67 -20.56 3.82 -1.17
N VAL A 68 -19.42 4.20 -1.75
CA VAL A 68 -18.64 5.41 -1.47
C VAL A 68 -18.63 6.27 -2.74
N ASP A 69 -18.90 7.56 -2.59
CA ASP A 69 -18.84 8.51 -3.71
C ASP A 69 -17.50 9.26 -3.68
N VAL A 70 -16.78 9.23 -4.79
CA VAL A 70 -15.49 9.90 -4.96
C VAL A 70 -15.45 10.58 -6.32
N PRO A 71 -14.65 11.65 -6.52
CA PRO A 71 -14.53 12.29 -7.82
C PRO A 71 -14.15 11.29 -8.93
N GLU A 72 -14.74 11.42 -10.12
CA GLU A 72 -14.52 10.48 -11.25
C GLU A 72 -13.04 10.41 -11.67
N GLY A 73 -12.31 11.52 -11.53
CA GLY A 73 -10.87 11.62 -11.80
C GLY A 73 -9.95 11.04 -10.73
N THR A 74 -10.47 10.44 -9.67
CA THR A 74 -9.68 9.82 -8.60
C THR A 74 -8.77 8.74 -9.19
N LYS A 75 -7.47 8.84 -8.92
CA LYS A 75 -6.47 7.90 -9.45
C LYS A 75 -6.32 6.65 -8.59
N ILE A 76 -6.25 6.84 -7.27
CA ILE A 76 -6.01 5.78 -6.28
C ILE A 76 -6.86 6.05 -5.05
N LEU A 77 -7.49 5.01 -4.49
CA LEU A 77 -8.10 5.05 -3.16
C LEU A 77 -7.05 4.65 -2.12
N ILE A 78 -6.87 5.47 -1.09
CA ILE A 78 -5.92 5.19 0.00
C ILE A 78 -6.70 4.95 1.29
N GLY A 79 -6.56 3.74 1.83
CA GLY A 79 -7.07 3.38 3.16
C GLY A 79 -5.94 3.46 4.19
N GLU A 80 -6.10 4.31 5.19
CA GLU A 80 -5.20 4.35 6.35
C GLU A 80 -5.56 3.21 7.30
N VAL A 81 -4.63 2.27 7.50
CA VAL A 81 -4.82 1.07 8.34
C VAL A 81 -3.60 0.84 9.23
N THR A 82 -3.79 0.10 10.31
CA THR A 82 -2.73 -0.15 11.31
C THR A 82 -2.28 -1.60 11.36
N SER A 83 -3.16 -2.54 11.02
CA SER A 83 -2.87 -3.98 11.07
C SER A 83 -2.21 -4.45 9.77
N VAL A 84 -1.12 -5.18 9.89
CA VAL A 84 -0.46 -5.89 8.78
C VAL A 84 -0.84 -7.37 8.73
N ASP A 85 -1.66 -7.83 9.67
CA ASP A 85 -2.13 -9.21 9.73
C ASP A 85 -3.03 -9.53 8.53
N ILE A 86 -2.98 -10.77 8.04
CA ILE A 86 -3.82 -11.29 6.96
C ILE A 86 -5.34 -11.12 7.19
N SER A 87 -5.80 -10.89 8.43
CA SER A 87 -7.20 -10.55 8.72
C SER A 87 -7.60 -9.14 8.29
N GLU A 88 -6.65 -8.22 8.06
CA GLU A 88 -6.92 -6.90 7.49
C GLU A 88 -6.87 -6.99 5.96
N GLU A 89 -8.02 -6.80 5.31
CA GLU A 89 -8.14 -6.98 3.87
C GLU A 89 -7.27 -5.98 3.08
N PHE A 90 -6.96 -4.81 3.63
CA PHE A 90 -6.00 -3.88 3.02
C PHE A 90 -4.57 -4.41 2.95
N ALA A 91 -4.19 -5.38 3.79
CA ALA A 91 -2.86 -6.00 3.78
C ALA A 91 -2.63 -6.93 2.56
N HIS A 92 -3.71 -7.36 1.90
CA HIS A 92 -3.65 -8.29 0.76
C HIS A 92 -3.19 -7.63 -0.53
N GLU A 93 -2.83 -8.46 -1.52
CA GLU A 93 -2.74 -8.03 -2.91
C GLU A 93 -4.14 -7.66 -3.44
N LYS A 94 -4.26 -6.50 -4.10
CA LYS A 94 -5.53 -5.90 -4.51
C LYS A 94 -5.73 -5.83 -6.02
N LEU A 95 -4.65 -5.95 -6.81
CA LEU A 95 -4.64 -5.89 -8.28
C LEU A 95 -5.52 -4.77 -8.90
N SER A 96 -5.58 -3.64 -8.21
CA SER A 96 -6.48 -2.52 -8.49
C SER A 96 -5.88 -1.22 -7.92
N PRO A 97 -6.40 -0.03 -8.26
CA PRO A 97 -5.91 1.25 -7.73
C PRO A 97 -6.41 1.51 -6.30
N VAL A 98 -6.13 0.58 -5.39
CA VAL A 98 -6.40 0.68 -3.96
C VAL A 98 -5.09 0.43 -3.22
N LEU A 99 -4.71 1.34 -2.34
CA LEU A 99 -3.43 1.32 -1.63
C LEU A 99 -3.68 1.38 -0.12
N ALA A 100 -3.00 0.51 0.63
CA ALA A 100 -2.95 0.62 2.08
C ALA A 100 -1.85 1.61 2.49
N MET A 101 -2.13 2.52 3.42
CA MET A 101 -1.12 3.44 3.97
C MET A 101 -0.95 3.23 5.46
N TYR A 102 0.27 2.87 5.86
CA TYR A 102 0.65 2.57 7.23
C TYR A 102 1.54 3.68 7.79
N ARG A 103 1.27 4.10 9.02
CA ARG A 103 2.16 5.00 9.78
C ARG A 103 3.14 4.15 10.58
N ALA A 104 4.43 4.42 10.44
CA ALA A 104 5.49 3.79 11.22
C ALA A 104 6.11 4.79 12.19
N LYS A 105 6.29 4.38 13.45
CA LYS A 105 6.88 5.25 14.48
C LYS A 105 8.36 5.56 14.22
N ASP A 106 9.07 4.63 13.59
CA ASP A 106 10.49 4.66 13.30
C ASP A 106 10.81 3.68 12.16
N ILE A 107 12.08 3.65 11.73
CA ILE A 107 12.51 2.82 10.61
C ILE A 107 12.40 1.32 10.88
N HIS A 108 12.63 0.88 12.12
CA HIS A 108 12.53 -0.54 12.47
C HIS A 108 11.08 -1.01 12.45
N ASP A 109 10.15 -0.19 12.95
CA ASP A 109 8.71 -0.44 12.84
C ASP A 109 8.24 -0.48 11.38
N ALA A 110 8.82 0.36 10.51
CA ALA A 110 8.53 0.32 9.09
C ALA A 110 9.00 -1.00 8.45
N PHE A 111 10.20 -1.46 8.80
CA PHE A 111 10.76 -2.71 8.30
C PHE A 111 10.03 -3.93 8.85
N ASP A 112 9.62 -3.93 10.12
CA ASP A 112 8.82 -5.00 10.74
C ASP A 112 7.48 -5.16 10.01
N LYS A 113 6.81 -4.04 9.72
CA LYS A 113 5.57 -4.03 8.91
C LYS A 113 5.81 -4.54 7.50
N ALA A 114 6.85 -4.06 6.82
CA ALA A 114 7.16 -4.48 5.45
C ALA A 114 7.47 -5.98 5.37
N GLU A 115 8.27 -6.50 6.31
CA GLU A 115 8.63 -7.92 6.38
C GLU A 115 7.40 -8.80 6.59
N HIS A 116 6.46 -8.38 7.46
CA HIS A 116 5.21 -9.10 7.68
C HIS A 116 4.35 -9.15 6.42
N LEU A 117 4.11 -8.00 5.78
CA LEU A 117 3.32 -7.92 4.55
C LEU A 117 3.94 -8.76 3.41
N ILE A 118 5.26 -8.79 3.33
CA ILE A 118 5.99 -9.63 2.37
C ILE A 118 5.84 -11.12 2.70
N ALA A 119 5.86 -11.50 3.98
CA ALA A 119 5.71 -12.90 4.39
C ALA A 119 4.35 -13.49 4.02
N ASP A 120 3.30 -12.66 4.06
CA ASP A 120 1.91 -13.08 3.86
C ASP A 120 1.52 -13.23 2.38
N GLY A 121 2.20 -12.55 1.46
CA GLY A 121 1.84 -12.63 0.04
C GLY A 121 2.91 -12.19 -0.97
N GLY A 122 4.11 -11.83 -0.52
CA GLY A 122 5.13 -11.17 -1.35
C GLY A 122 6.48 -11.88 -1.45
N TYR A 123 6.68 -13.03 -0.80
CA TYR A 123 7.97 -13.72 -0.80
C TYR A 123 8.47 -14.03 -2.22
N GLY A 124 9.73 -13.67 -2.47
CA GLY A 124 10.38 -13.83 -3.77
C GLY A 124 9.98 -12.78 -4.81
N HIS A 125 9.02 -11.89 -4.54
CA HIS A 125 8.51 -10.95 -5.52
C HIS A 125 9.26 -9.61 -5.55
N THR A 126 8.71 -8.54 -4.96
CA THR A 126 9.27 -7.19 -5.07
C THR A 126 9.03 -6.35 -3.83
N SER A 127 10.06 -5.61 -3.41
CA SER A 127 9.96 -4.55 -2.41
C SER A 127 10.63 -3.28 -2.95
N SER A 128 10.19 -2.11 -2.48
CA SER A 128 10.79 -0.83 -2.82
C SER A 128 11.04 0.03 -1.58
N ILE A 129 12.09 0.84 -1.64
CA ILE A 129 12.44 1.82 -0.60
C ILE A 129 12.79 3.16 -1.25
N TYR A 130 12.36 4.24 -0.62
CA TYR A 130 12.69 5.61 -1.00
C TYR A 130 13.52 6.23 0.13
N LEU A 131 14.78 6.54 -0.14
CA LEU A 131 15.73 7.12 0.82
C LEU A 131 16.86 7.85 0.10
N ASN A 132 17.67 8.61 0.85
CA ASN A 132 18.89 9.18 0.31
C ASN A 132 20.03 8.14 0.34
N GLU A 133 20.37 7.58 -0.82
CA GLU A 133 21.37 6.51 -0.94
C GLU A 133 22.78 6.91 -0.49
N GLN A 134 23.09 8.21 -0.46
CA GLN A 134 24.40 8.70 -0.04
C GLN A 134 24.52 8.75 1.48
N THR A 135 23.45 9.15 2.17
CA THR A 135 23.44 9.35 3.63
C THR A 135 22.92 8.13 4.39
N GLU A 136 22.01 7.34 3.80
CA GLU A 136 21.27 6.26 4.49
C GLU A 136 21.75 4.85 4.08
N LYS A 137 23.06 4.67 3.87
CA LYS A 137 23.62 3.38 3.42
C LYS A 137 23.35 2.24 4.38
N ASP A 138 23.41 2.50 5.68
CA ASP A 138 23.20 1.46 6.70
C ASP A 138 21.72 1.04 6.74
N ILE A 139 20.79 1.99 6.61
CA ILE A 139 19.36 1.71 6.48
C ILE A 139 19.08 0.88 5.23
N LEU A 140 19.71 1.22 4.09
CA LEU A 140 19.58 0.46 2.86
C LEU A 140 20.13 -0.98 3.00
N ASN A 141 21.28 -1.14 3.65
CA ASN A 141 21.86 -2.46 3.93
C ASN A 141 20.94 -3.29 4.83
N GLU A 142 20.37 -2.69 5.88
CA GLU A 142 19.39 -3.37 6.73
C GLU A 142 18.16 -3.79 5.92
N PHE A 143 17.56 -2.87 5.15
CA PHE A 143 16.40 -3.16 4.31
C PHE A 143 16.66 -4.34 3.37
N THR A 144 17.77 -4.30 2.63
CA THR A 144 18.12 -5.36 1.66
C THR A 144 18.38 -6.71 2.32
N SER A 145 18.87 -6.72 3.56
CA SER A 145 19.08 -7.96 4.32
C SER A 145 17.79 -8.58 4.87
N ARG A 146 16.77 -7.75 5.12
CA ARG A 146 15.49 -8.15 5.73
C ARG A 146 14.44 -8.54 4.69
N MET A 147 14.34 -7.81 3.58
CA MET A 147 13.29 -8.02 2.59
C MET A 147 13.55 -9.26 1.74
N LYS A 148 12.82 -10.35 2.01
CA LYS A 148 12.90 -11.63 1.27
C LYS A 148 12.20 -11.56 -0.10
N THR A 149 12.62 -10.64 -0.95
CA THR A 149 12.06 -10.38 -2.28
C THR A 149 13.12 -10.53 -3.36
N GLY A 150 12.76 -11.06 -4.53
CA GLY A 150 13.71 -11.27 -5.63
C GLY A 150 14.14 -9.99 -6.33
N ARG A 151 13.33 -8.91 -6.23
CA ARG A 151 13.66 -7.57 -6.71
C ARG A 151 13.54 -6.58 -5.55
N ILE A 152 14.62 -5.86 -5.27
CA ILE A 152 14.64 -4.75 -4.33
C ILE A 152 14.92 -3.48 -5.14
N LEU A 153 14.01 -2.52 -5.04
CA LEU A 153 14.02 -1.31 -5.84
C LEU A 153 14.29 -0.10 -4.95
N ILE A 154 15.15 0.79 -5.42
CA ILE A 154 15.60 1.96 -4.66
C ILE A 154 15.22 3.19 -5.47
N ASN A 155 14.45 4.10 -4.88
CA ASN A 155 14.06 5.38 -5.47
C ASN A 155 13.39 5.28 -6.86
N THR A 156 12.67 4.19 -7.13
CA THR A 156 11.97 3.95 -8.40
C THR A 156 10.60 3.32 -8.15
N PRO A 157 9.59 3.61 -8.99
CA PRO A 157 8.34 2.85 -9.01
C PRO A 157 8.60 1.36 -9.16
N SER A 158 7.75 0.52 -8.56
CA SER A 158 7.90 -0.94 -8.63
C SER A 158 7.29 -1.60 -9.86
N SER A 159 6.57 -0.82 -10.69
CA SER A 159 5.95 -1.25 -11.94
C SER A 159 6.15 -0.26 -13.08
#